data_AF-A0A951V278-F1
#
_entry.id   AF-A0A951V278-F1
#
_cell.length_a   1.000
_cell.length_b   1.000
_cell.length_c   1.000
_cell.angle_alpha   90.00
_cell.angle_beta   90.00
_cell.angle_gamma   90.00
#
_symmetry.space_group_name_H-M   'P 1'
#
loop_
_entity.id
_entity.type
_entity.pdbx_description
1 polymer ?
#
loop_
_entity_poly.entity_id
_entity_poly.type
_entity_poly.pdbx_seq_one_letter_code
_entity_poly.pdbx_strand_id
1 'polypeptide(L)'
;MALIEYLEHDNWREALRRSFEGAIALLQTDRFRPTSSAQDDVRSWLTSGGVSRVQLQLDRQMEGRRLASDHQREIRDFLASLVQEKQRPLMQLMADGVIPPNRSDFLVTCGISESEFDAMCQQISSGANLFETWMLANGYSQDRIDQIYQIIDRWLRETGLSFPPPPNDPTLN
;
A
#
# COMPACT_ATOMS: atom_id res chain seq x y z
N MET A 1 -3.34 -21.79 -13.07
CA MET A 1 -2.88 -20.76 -14.01
C MET A 1 -2.25 -19.63 -13.22
N ALA A 2 -1.10 -19.16 -13.70
CA ALA A 2 -0.41 -17.99 -13.15
C ALA A 2 -1.19 -16.71 -13.50
N LEU A 3 -0.95 -15.61 -12.78
CA LEU A 3 -1.71 -14.38 -13.03
C LEU A 3 -1.55 -13.89 -14.48
N ILE A 4 -0.33 -13.90 -15.02
CA ILE A 4 -0.06 -13.45 -16.40
C ILE A 4 -0.86 -14.19 -17.47
N GLU A 5 -1.15 -15.48 -17.25
CA GLU A 5 -1.91 -16.27 -18.22
C GLU A 5 -3.36 -15.78 -18.30
N TYR A 6 -3.94 -15.31 -17.18
CA TYR A 6 -5.25 -14.67 -17.21
C TYR A 6 -5.23 -13.30 -17.87
N LEU A 7 -4.11 -12.57 -17.77
CA LEU A 7 -3.98 -11.23 -18.35
C LEU A 7 -3.93 -11.22 -19.87
N GLU A 8 -3.70 -12.37 -20.52
CA GLU A 8 -3.73 -12.52 -21.98
C GLU A 8 -5.15 -12.68 -22.55
N HIS A 9 -6.17 -12.91 -21.71
CA HIS A 9 -7.53 -13.27 -22.14
C HIS A 9 -8.55 -12.14 -21.89
N ASP A 10 -9.68 -12.17 -22.60
CA ASP A 10 -10.72 -11.11 -22.55
C ASP A 10 -11.31 -10.87 -21.14
N ASN A 11 -11.30 -11.88 -20.26
CA ASN A 11 -11.81 -11.79 -18.89
C ASN A 11 -10.75 -11.38 -17.83
N TRP A 12 -9.62 -10.85 -18.26
CA TRP A 12 -8.48 -10.51 -17.40
C TRP A 12 -8.84 -9.59 -16.22
N ARG A 13 -9.77 -8.64 -16.39
CA ARG A 13 -10.17 -7.70 -15.33
C ARG A 13 -10.73 -8.43 -14.10
N GLU A 14 -11.61 -9.40 -14.32
CA GLU A 14 -12.21 -10.16 -13.24
C GLU A 14 -11.17 -11.06 -12.56
N ALA A 15 -10.29 -11.68 -13.34
CA ALA A 15 -9.21 -12.50 -12.82
C ALA A 15 -8.23 -11.69 -11.96
N LEU A 16 -7.83 -10.50 -12.42
CA LEU A 16 -6.94 -9.60 -11.67
C LEU A 16 -7.61 -9.13 -10.37
N ARG A 17 -8.88 -8.69 -10.42
CA ARG A 17 -9.64 -8.30 -9.22
C ARG A 17 -9.70 -9.43 -8.20
N ARG A 18 -10.17 -10.62 -8.61
CA ARG A 18 -10.30 -11.79 -7.71
C ARG A 18 -8.95 -12.21 -7.12
N SER A 19 -7.88 -12.10 -7.91
CA SER A 19 -6.54 -12.44 -7.46
C SER A 19 -6.04 -11.45 -6.41
N PHE A 20 -6.21 -10.15 -6.68
CA PHE A 20 -5.79 -9.08 -5.78
C PHE A 20 -6.59 -9.08 -4.47
N GLU A 21 -7.92 -9.14 -4.56
CA GLU A 21 -8.79 -9.19 -3.39
C GLU A 21 -8.60 -10.45 -2.56
N GLY A 22 -8.42 -11.59 -3.22
CA GLY A 22 -8.14 -12.86 -2.54
C GLY A 22 -6.80 -12.85 -1.82
N ALA A 23 -5.75 -12.28 -2.43
CA ALA A 23 -4.45 -12.14 -1.78
C ALA A 23 -4.54 -11.27 -0.51
N ILE A 24 -5.23 -10.12 -0.58
CA ILE A 24 -5.46 -9.25 0.58
C ILE A 24 -6.22 -10.00 1.69
N ALA A 25 -7.32 -10.67 1.34
CA ALA A 25 -8.12 -11.41 2.31
C ALA A 25 -7.31 -12.51 3.02
N LEU A 26 -6.44 -13.21 2.29
CA LEU A 26 -5.52 -14.19 2.86
C LEU A 26 -4.52 -13.54 3.81
N LEU A 27 -3.91 -12.43 3.42
CA LEU A 27 -2.95 -11.71 4.28
C LEU A 27 -3.59 -11.20 5.58
N GLN A 28 -4.89 -10.87 5.55
CA GLN A 28 -5.65 -10.42 6.73
C GLN A 28 -6.07 -11.57 7.66
N THR A 29 -6.18 -12.81 7.17
CA THR A 29 -6.83 -13.91 7.91
C THR A 29 -5.91 -15.11 8.12
N ASP A 30 -5.40 -15.70 7.04
CA ASP A 30 -4.51 -16.86 7.06
C ASP A 30 -3.50 -16.76 5.91
N ARG A 31 -2.38 -16.09 6.22
CA ARG A 31 -1.33 -15.77 5.25
C ARG A 31 -0.70 -17.00 4.60
N PHE A 32 -0.76 -18.17 5.23
CA PHE A 32 -0.10 -19.38 4.75
C PHE A 32 -1.05 -20.37 4.08
N ARG A 33 -2.35 -20.08 4.07
CA ARG A 33 -3.34 -20.94 3.45
C ARG A 33 -3.00 -21.23 1.97
N PRO A 34 -3.07 -22.49 1.52
CA PRO A 34 -2.96 -22.82 0.10
C PRO A 34 -4.04 -22.10 -0.72
N THR A 35 -3.68 -21.64 -1.91
CA THR A 35 -4.56 -20.84 -2.77
C THR A 35 -4.22 -21.03 -4.26
N SER A 36 -4.95 -20.36 -5.15
CA SER A 36 -4.64 -20.38 -6.59
C SER A 36 -3.29 -19.73 -6.89
N SER A 37 -2.59 -20.20 -7.92
CA SER A 37 -1.28 -19.65 -8.31
C SER A 37 -1.32 -18.15 -8.59
N ALA A 38 -2.39 -17.63 -9.21
CA ALA A 38 -2.54 -16.20 -9.46
C ALA A 38 -2.70 -15.37 -8.16
N GLN A 39 -3.40 -15.90 -7.15
CA GLN A 39 -3.49 -15.26 -5.83
C GLN A 39 -2.17 -15.35 -5.08
N ASP A 40 -1.46 -16.47 -5.21
CA ASP A 40 -0.16 -16.67 -4.57
C ASP A 40 0.92 -15.76 -5.15
N ASP A 41 0.91 -15.53 -6.48
CA ASP A 41 1.75 -14.54 -7.16
C ASP A 41 1.59 -13.17 -6.50
N VAL A 42 0.35 -12.66 -6.44
CA VAL A 42 0.06 -11.34 -5.85
C VAL A 42 0.43 -11.29 -4.37
N ARG A 43 0.09 -12.33 -3.61
CA ARG A 43 0.43 -12.46 -2.18
C ARG A 43 1.95 -12.37 -1.96
N SER A 44 2.71 -13.11 -2.76
CA SER A 44 4.18 -13.14 -2.71
C SER A 44 4.77 -11.77 -3.05
N TRP A 45 4.22 -11.07 -4.04
CA TRP A 45 4.69 -9.74 -4.42
C TRP A 45 4.36 -8.68 -3.36
N LEU A 46 3.14 -8.69 -2.83
CA LEU A 46 2.73 -7.80 -1.75
C LEU A 46 3.61 -7.96 -0.51
N THR A 47 3.87 -9.20 -0.09
CA THR A 47 4.69 -9.46 1.11
C THR A 47 6.18 -9.17 0.89
N SER A 48 6.68 -9.26 -0.34
CA SER A 48 8.10 -9.00 -0.64
C SER A 48 8.42 -7.53 -0.93
N GLY A 49 7.45 -6.71 -1.30
CA GLY A 49 7.71 -5.30 -1.60
C GLY A 49 6.46 -4.46 -1.91
N GLY A 50 5.31 -4.86 -1.37
CA GLY A 50 4.06 -4.12 -1.47
C GLY A 50 3.55 -3.90 -2.90
N VAL A 51 2.82 -2.81 -3.09
CA VAL A 51 2.12 -2.49 -4.35
C VAL A 51 3.12 -2.22 -5.48
N SER A 52 4.24 -1.54 -5.18
CA SER A 52 5.32 -1.25 -6.11
C SER A 52 5.91 -2.54 -6.65
N ARG A 53 6.03 -3.57 -5.82
CA ARG A 53 6.48 -4.89 -6.27
C ARG A 53 5.45 -5.58 -7.17
N VAL A 54 4.16 -5.46 -6.86
CA VAL A 54 3.08 -5.97 -7.73
C VAL A 54 3.15 -5.30 -9.11
N GLN A 55 3.24 -3.98 -9.16
CA GLN A 55 3.37 -3.20 -10.40
C GLN A 55 4.59 -3.64 -11.21
N LEU A 56 5.77 -3.69 -10.58
CA LEU A 56 7.02 -4.10 -11.22
C LEU A 56 6.95 -5.51 -11.80
N GLN A 57 6.36 -6.47 -11.08
CA GLN A 57 6.25 -7.85 -11.57
C GLN A 57 5.25 -7.96 -12.72
N LEU A 58 4.12 -7.25 -12.64
CA LEU A 58 3.17 -7.19 -13.73
C LEU A 58 3.80 -6.61 -14.98
N ASP A 59 4.49 -5.47 -14.90
CA ASP A 59 5.16 -4.87 -16.06
C ASP A 59 6.17 -5.84 -16.70
N ARG A 60 7.00 -6.51 -15.89
CA ARG A 60 7.95 -7.52 -16.38
C ARG A 60 7.26 -8.70 -17.06
N GLN A 61 6.15 -9.18 -16.49
CA GLN A 61 5.42 -10.30 -17.05
C GLN A 61 4.72 -9.92 -18.36
N MET A 62 4.09 -8.74 -18.41
CA MET A 62 3.44 -8.22 -19.62
C MET A 62 4.45 -7.95 -20.74
N GLU A 63 5.63 -7.39 -20.41
CA GLU A 63 6.73 -7.19 -21.36
C GLU A 63 7.27 -8.53 -21.88
N GLY A 64 7.53 -9.48 -20.98
CA GLY A 64 8.02 -10.82 -21.35
C GLY A 64 7.06 -11.58 -22.26
N ARG A 65 5.75 -11.35 -22.11
CA ARG A 65 4.68 -11.91 -22.97
C ARG A 65 4.33 -11.06 -24.18
N ARG A 66 4.94 -9.88 -24.33
CA ARG A 66 4.73 -8.94 -25.45
C ARG A 66 3.27 -8.52 -25.61
N LEU A 67 2.57 -8.27 -24.50
CA LEU A 67 1.22 -7.71 -24.54
C LEU A 67 1.23 -6.36 -25.26
N ALA A 68 0.18 -6.05 -26.02
CA ALA A 68 0.04 -4.78 -26.71
C ALA A 68 0.08 -3.60 -25.71
N SER A 69 0.75 -2.50 -26.07
CA SER A 69 0.97 -1.36 -25.17
C SER A 69 -0.31 -0.78 -24.58
N ASP A 70 -1.40 -0.75 -25.35
CA ASP A 70 -2.71 -0.28 -24.88
C ASP A 70 -3.30 -1.22 -23.83
N HIS A 71 -3.18 -2.53 -24.04
CA HIS A 71 -3.62 -3.53 -23.07
C HIS A 71 -2.81 -3.46 -21.77
N GLN A 72 -1.49 -3.27 -21.86
CA GLN A 72 -0.64 -3.06 -20.68
C GLN A 72 -1.06 -1.82 -19.89
N ARG A 73 -1.40 -0.74 -20.60
CA ARG A 73 -1.89 0.50 -19.99
C ARG A 73 -3.21 0.28 -19.27
N GLU A 74 -4.17 -0.40 -19.91
CA GLU A 74 -5.44 -0.75 -19.28
C GLU A 74 -5.26 -1.58 -18.01
N ILE A 75 -4.33 -2.54 -18.01
CA ILE A 75 -4.01 -3.35 -16.82
C ILE A 75 -3.45 -2.47 -15.70
N ARG A 76 -2.52 -1.56 -16.01
CA ARG A 76 -1.96 -0.63 -15.01
C ARG A 76 -3.02 0.29 -14.42
N ASP A 77 -3.86 0.88 -15.26
CA ASP A 77 -4.93 1.80 -14.82
C ASP A 77 -5.96 1.07 -13.94
N PHE A 78 -6.29 -0.17 -14.32
CA PHE A 78 -7.20 -1.00 -13.53
C PHE A 78 -6.58 -1.43 -12.19
N LEU A 79 -5.29 -1.79 -12.16
CA LEU A 79 -4.59 -2.07 -10.91
C LEU A 79 -4.56 -0.84 -10.00
N ALA A 80 -4.27 0.35 -10.54
CA ALA A 80 -4.30 1.58 -9.76
C ALA A 80 -5.68 1.81 -9.12
N SER A 81 -6.76 1.55 -9.87
CA SER A 81 -8.12 1.61 -9.34
C SER A 81 -8.36 0.61 -8.20
N LEU A 82 -7.89 -0.64 -8.34
CA LEU A 82 -7.98 -1.66 -7.27
C LEU A 82 -7.21 -1.25 -6.01
N VAL A 83 -6.03 -0.65 -6.16
CA VAL A 83 -5.24 -0.16 -5.03
C VAL A 83 -6.00 0.92 -4.25
N GLN A 84 -6.64 1.86 -4.96
CA GLN A 84 -7.48 2.87 -4.33
C GLN A 84 -8.70 2.27 -3.63
N GLU A 85 -9.42 1.34 -4.29
CA GLU A 85 -10.56 0.63 -3.68
C GLU A 85 -10.17 -0.17 -2.43
N LYS A 86 -8.93 -0.66 -2.37
CA LYS A 86 -8.40 -1.46 -1.25
C LYS A 86 -7.41 -0.70 -0.38
N GLN A 87 -7.43 0.63 -0.42
CA GLN A 87 -6.54 1.50 0.35
C GLN A 87 -6.53 1.12 1.82
N ARG A 88 -7.70 1.07 2.47
CA ARG A 88 -7.81 0.78 3.91
C ARG A 88 -7.23 -0.60 4.29
N PRO A 89 -7.61 -1.71 3.63
CA PRO A 89 -6.96 -3.01 3.84
C PRO A 89 -5.44 -2.99 3.66
N LEU A 90 -4.94 -2.31 2.61
CA LEU A 90 -3.50 -2.23 2.34
C LEU A 90 -2.76 -1.43 3.42
N MET A 91 -3.32 -0.30 3.84
CA MET A 91 -2.78 0.50 4.95
C MET A 91 -2.73 -0.31 6.24
N GLN A 92 -3.77 -1.09 6.55
CA GLN A 92 -3.77 -1.95 7.73
C GLN A 92 -2.67 -3.02 7.63
N LEU A 93 -2.50 -3.67 6.48
CA LEU A 93 -1.43 -4.66 6.30
C LEU A 93 -0.02 -4.06 6.42
N MET A 94 0.17 -2.80 6.01
CA MET A 94 1.40 -2.06 6.27
C MET A 94 1.55 -1.71 7.76
N ALA A 95 0.46 -1.29 8.41
CA ALA A 95 0.38 -0.98 9.85
C ALA A 95 0.46 -2.23 10.74
N ASP A 96 0.31 -3.43 10.20
CA ASP A 96 0.55 -4.70 10.88
C ASP A 96 1.94 -5.29 10.55
N GLY A 97 2.67 -4.70 9.59
CA GLY A 97 4.00 -5.16 9.16
C GLY A 97 3.96 -6.43 8.32
N VAL A 98 2.78 -6.79 7.79
CA VAL A 98 2.59 -7.91 6.87
C VAL A 98 3.10 -7.56 5.48
N ILE A 99 2.90 -6.30 5.07
CA ILE A 99 3.47 -5.71 3.86
C ILE A 99 4.54 -4.71 4.29
N PRO A 100 5.75 -4.73 3.70
CA PRO A 100 6.78 -3.77 4.04
C PRO A 100 6.33 -2.33 3.69
N PRO A 101 6.40 -1.38 4.63
CA PRO A 101 6.15 0.01 4.32
C PRO A 101 7.35 0.58 3.54
N ASN A 102 7.19 0.84 2.25
CA ASN A 102 8.14 1.67 1.52
C ASN A 102 7.49 3.01 1.15
N ARG A 103 8.31 4.05 1.00
CA ARG A 103 7.85 5.41 0.75
C ARG A 103 6.93 5.47 -0.47
N SER A 104 7.33 4.89 -1.60
CA SER A 104 6.53 4.87 -2.83
C SER A 104 5.15 4.23 -2.63
N ASP A 105 5.08 3.11 -1.92
CA ASP A 105 3.84 2.42 -1.61
C ASP A 105 2.95 3.18 -0.64
N PHE A 106 3.54 3.84 0.35
CA PHE A 106 2.80 4.72 1.25
C PHE A 106 2.17 5.87 0.47
N LEU A 107 2.94 6.52 -0.41
CA LEU A 107 2.46 7.61 -1.25
C LEU A 107 1.31 7.16 -2.17
N VAL A 108 1.52 6.07 -2.91
CA VAL A 108 0.56 5.50 -3.85
C VAL A 108 -0.72 5.05 -3.13
N THR A 109 -0.57 4.36 -1.99
CA THR A 109 -1.71 3.84 -1.23
C THR A 109 -2.47 4.98 -0.56
N CYS A 110 -1.79 6.00 -0.03
CA CYS A 110 -2.43 7.17 0.57
C CYS A 110 -2.95 8.18 -0.47
N GLY A 111 -2.58 8.06 -1.75
CA GLY A 111 -2.94 9.03 -2.78
C GLY A 111 -2.32 10.41 -2.53
N ILE A 112 -1.14 10.45 -1.91
CA ILE A 112 -0.41 11.67 -1.55
C ILE A 112 0.83 11.82 -2.45
N SER A 113 1.14 13.05 -2.83
CA SER A 113 2.35 13.38 -3.58
C SER A 113 3.61 13.31 -2.71
N GLU A 114 4.78 13.17 -3.34
CA GLU A 114 6.07 13.26 -2.64
C GLU A 114 6.23 14.59 -1.89
N SER A 115 5.80 15.70 -2.50
CA SER A 115 5.83 17.03 -1.89
C SER A 115 4.92 17.14 -0.67
N GLU A 116 3.74 16.51 -0.70
CA GLU A 116 2.84 16.48 0.45
C GLU A 116 3.48 15.66 1.59
N PHE A 117 4.11 14.53 1.27
CA PHE A 117 4.82 13.73 2.26
C PHE A 117 6.03 14.45 2.87
N ASP A 118 6.83 15.15 2.05
CA ASP A 118 7.95 15.95 2.57
C ASP A 118 7.45 17.07 3.49
N ALA A 119 6.35 17.73 3.13
CA ALA A 119 5.69 18.70 4.00
C ALA A 119 5.20 18.07 5.31
N MET A 120 4.61 16.88 5.25
CA MET A 120 4.20 16.10 6.43
C MET A 120 5.40 15.79 7.35
N CYS A 121 6.52 15.32 6.80
CA CYS A 121 7.75 15.06 7.57
C CYS A 121 8.34 16.32 8.21
N GLN A 122 8.31 17.47 7.51
CA GLN A 122 8.74 18.76 8.06
C GLN A 122 7.86 19.19 9.25
N GLN A 123 6.54 19.01 9.14
CA GLN A 123 5.62 19.31 10.24
C GLN A 123 5.87 18.42 11.46
N ILE A 124 6.04 17.11 11.27
CA ILE A 124 6.37 16.16 12.35
C ILE A 124 7.69 16.56 13.04
N SER A 125 8.69 16.95 12.25
CA SER A 125 10.01 17.35 12.77
C SER A 125 10.00 18.66 13.55
N SER A 126 8.98 19.50 13.35
CA SER A 126 8.84 20.76 14.06
C SER A 126 8.32 20.62 15.50
N GLY A 127 7.85 19.42 15.88
CA GLY A 127 7.48 19.08 17.27
C GLY A 127 6.19 19.71 17.81
N ALA A 128 5.41 20.41 16.98
CA ALA A 128 4.10 20.94 17.38
C ALA A 128 2.96 20.01 16.93
N ASN A 129 1.79 20.08 17.58
CA ASN A 129 0.50 19.42 17.21
C ASN A 129 -0.04 19.86 15.82
N LEU A 130 0.84 20.33 14.93
CA LEU A 130 0.57 20.80 13.59
C LEU A 130 0.24 19.66 12.63
N PHE A 131 0.75 18.44 12.85
CA PHE A 131 0.53 17.34 11.91
C PHE A 131 -0.92 16.85 11.90
N GLU A 132 -1.49 16.53 13.06
CA GLU A 132 -2.91 16.16 13.18
C GLU A 132 -3.84 17.29 12.74
N THR A 133 -3.55 18.52 13.19
CA THR A 133 -4.33 19.71 12.82
C THR A 133 -4.28 19.97 11.32
N TRP A 134 -3.13 19.80 10.67
CA TRP A 134 -2.98 19.94 9.23
C TRP A 134 -3.68 18.82 8.48
N MET A 135 -3.59 17.57 8.93
CA MET A 135 -4.31 16.45 8.31
C MET A 135 -5.83 16.62 8.42
N LEU A 136 -6.34 17.02 9.58
CA LEU A 136 -7.76 17.34 9.76
C LEU A 136 -8.18 18.49 8.83
N ALA A 137 -7.38 19.55 8.72
CA ALA A 137 -7.65 20.68 7.82
C ALA A 137 -7.63 20.31 6.33
N ASN A 138 -6.90 19.25 5.95
CA ASN A 138 -6.87 18.69 4.60
C ASN A 138 -7.88 17.54 4.39
N GLY A 139 -8.81 17.34 5.32
CA GLY A 139 -9.93 16.41 5.17
C GLY A 139 -9.64 14.95 5.50
N TYR A 140 -8.52 14.66 6.17
CA TYR A 140 -8.23 13.31 6.66
C TYR A 140 -9.05 13.03 7.94
N SER A 141 -9.64 11.84 8.04
CA SER A 141 -10.34 11.41 9.25
C SER A 141 -9.36 10.99 10.36
N GLN A 142 -9.79 11.04 11.62
CA GLN A 142 -8.97 10.61 12.75
C GLN A 142 -8.48 9.16 12.61
N ASP A 143 -9.35 8.22 12.21
CA ASP A 143 -8.95 6.82 11.94
C ASP A 143 -7.80 6.71 10.92
N ARG A 144 -7.79 7.60 9.91
CA ARG A 144 -6.76 7.61 8.87
C ARG A 144 -5.47 8.22 9.39
N ILE A 145 -5.57 9.25 10.23
CA ILE A 145 -4.46 9.87 10.94
C ILE A 145 -3.75 8.83 11.83
N ASP A 146 -4.51 8.08 12.63
CA ASP A 146 -3.96 7.06 13.53
C ASP A 146 -3.23 5.95 12.76
N GLN A 147 -3.78 5.51 11.62
CA GLN A 147 -3.13 4.53 10.75
C GLN A 147 -1.83 5.06 10.13
N ILE A 148 -1.80 6.34 9.72
CA ILE A 148 -0.59 6.97 9.19
C ILE A 148 0.51 6.99 10.25
N TYR A 149 0.18 7.34 11.50
CA TYR A 149 1.14 7.30 12.60
C TYR A 149 1.72 5.91 12.83
N GLN A 150 0.89 4.86 12.84
CA GLN A 150 1.37 3.49 13.01
C GLN A 150 2.36 3.06 11.92
N ILE A 151 2.10 3.47 10.67
CA ILE A 151 2.99 3.18 9.54
C ILE A 151 4.31 3.94 9.69
N ILE A 152 4.27 5.24 10.01
CA ILE A 152 5.46 6.07 10.22
C ILE A 152 6.30 5.52 11.38
N ASP A 153 5.69 5.20 12.51
CA ASP A 153 6.36 4.66 13.69
C ASP A 153 7.05 3.32 13.41
N ARG A 154 6.46 2.45 12.59
CA ARG A 154 7.13 1.21 12.18
C ARG A 154 8.29 1.52 11.25
N TRP A 155 8.09 2.36 10.25
CA TRP A 155 9.13 2.73 9.29
C TRP A 155 10.36 3.34 10.00
N LEU A 156 10.14 4.19 10.99
CA LEU A 156 11.18 4.78 11.84
C LEU A 156 11.94 3.73 12.65
N ARG A 157 11.22 2.76 13.25
CA ARG A 157 11.83 1.64 13.98
C ARG A 157 12.67 0.73 13.07
N GLU A 158 12.22 0.45 11.86
CA GLU A 158 12.93 -0.40 10.90
C GLU A 158 14.15 0.29 10.28
N THR A 159 14.11 1.61 10.13
CA THR A 159 15.21 2.41 9.56
C THR A 159 16.20 2.95 10.61
N GLY A 160 15.94 2.73 11.91
CA GLY A 160 16.79 3.19 13.01
C GLY A 160 16.75 4.70 13.26
N LEU A 161 15.81 5.41 12.62
CA LEU A 161 15.60 6.85 12.79
C LEU A 161 14.52 7.03 13.86
N SER A 162 14.89 7.34 15.10
CA SER A 162 13.90 7.59 16.16
C SER A 162 13.48 9.06 16.14
N PHE A 163 12.19 9.35 15.92
CA PHE A 163 11.63 10.63 16.39
C PHE A 163 11.45 10.57 17.91
N PRO A 164 11.62 11.70 18.63
CA PRO A 164 11.28 11.76 20.04
C PRO A 164 9.79 11.40 20.23
N PRO A 165 9.45 10.69 21.33
CA PRO A 165 8.06 10.38 21.63
C PRO A 165 7.22 11.66 21.69
N PRO A 166 5.92 11.61 21.35
CA PRO A 166 5.03 12.75 21.51
C PRO A 166 5.13 13.27 22.95
N PRO A 167 5.06 14.59 23.17
CA PRO A 167 5.05 15.12 24.53
C PRO A 167 3.86 14.50 25.26
N ASN A 168 4.14 13.67 26.26
CA ASN A 168 3.14 13.25 27.24
C ASN A 168 2.58 14.53 27.86
N ASP A 169 1.34 14.86 27.55
CA ASP A 169 0.64 15.96 28.19
C ASP A 169 0.38 15.58 29.66
N PRO A 170 1.04 16.19 30.65
CA PRO A 170 0.87 15.81 32.06
C PRO A 170 -0.38 16.45 32.68
N THR A 171 -1.28 17.06 31.90
CA THR A 171 -2.36 17.90 32.43
C THR A 171 -3.73 17.24 32.56
N LEU A 172 -3.80 15.90 32.60
CA LEU A 172 -5.00 15.15 33.01
C LEU A 172 -4.73 14.24 34.22
N ASN A 173 -4.48 14.86 35.37
CA ASN A 173 -5.12 14.60 36.68
C ASN A 173 -4.40 15.35 37.81
#